data_AF-A0A9D4GLQ5-F1
#
_entry.id   AF-A0A9D4GLQ5-F1
#
_cell.length_a   1.000
_cell.length_b   1.000
_cell.length_c   1.000
_cell.angle_alpha   90.00
_cell.angle_beta   90.00
_cell.angle_gamma   90.00
#
_symmetry.space_group_name_H-M   'P 1'
#
loop_
_entity.id
_entity.type
_entity.pdbx_description
1 polymer ?
#
loop_
_entity_poly.entity_id
_entity_poly.type
_entity_poly.pdbx_seq_one_letter_code
_entity_poly.pdbx_strand_id
1 'polypeptide(L)'
;MYQHLNQTCSHRVWEAIFPETLKEGLQIPSTEIHPDQPTAVQSLAEPSLMLKHAVVNLINYQDDADLATKAIPELTKFLCDDDQVVVSQAAMMVHQLSKKEASRAAIMNSPQMVAALVPHMSHTNDSETTRCALGTLHNLSHHRQGLLAIFKSGGIPALVKLLRYVGFEWFS
;
A
#
# COMPACT_ATOMS: atom_id res chain seq x y z
N MET A 1 -8.03 -45.75 -36.18
CA MET A 1 -7.59 -45.24 -34.86
C MET A 1 -8.29 -43.90 -34.59
N TYR A 2 -9.60 -43.94 -34.27
CA TYR A 2 -10.44 -42.75 -34.05
C TYR A 2 -11.38 -43.00 -32.88
N GLN A 3 -10.88 -43.00 -31.64
CA GLN A 3 -11.72 -43.38 -30.50
C GLN A 3 -11.54 -42.55 -29.22
N HIS A 4 -11.04 -41.32 -29.31
CA HIS A 4 -10.81 -40.50 -28.10
C HIS A 4 -11.34 -39.05 -28.14
N LEU A 5 -12.29 -38.72 -29.03
CA LEU A 5 -12.74 -37.33 -29.24
C LEU A 5 -14.08 -36.95 -28.60
N ASN A 6 -14.65 -37.76 -27.71
CA ASN A 6 -15.93 -37.44 -27.05
C ASN A 6 -15.85 -37.47 -25.51
N GLN A 7 -14.81 -36.87 -24.92
CA GLN A 7 -14.88 -36.54 -23.49
C GLN A 7 -15.65 -35.23 -23.31
N THR A 8 -16.82 -35.31 -22.68
CA THR A 8 -17.63 -34.14 -22.33
C THR A 8 -16.90 -33.30 -21.27
N CYS A 9 -17.14 -31.98 -21.26
CA CYS A 9 -16.55 -31.05 -20.28
C CYS A 9 -16.65 -31.58 -18.85
N SER A 10 -17.80 -32.14 -18.48
CA SER A 10 -18.07 -32.74 -17.18
C SER A 10 -17.12 -33.87 -16.81
N HIS A 11 -16.74 -34.72 -17.78
CA HIS A 11 -15.81 -35.83 -17.56
C HIS A 11 -14.38 -35.33 -17.29
N ARG A 12 -13.94 -34.31 -18.04
CA ARG A 12 -12.63 -33.67 -17.85
C ARG A 12 -12.52 -32.97 -16.49
N VAL A 13 -13.59 -32.31 -16.06
CA VAL A 13 -13.64 -31.66 -14.74
C VAL A 13 -13.64 -32.70 -13.62
N TRP A 14 -14.38 -33.80 -13.79
CA TRP A 14 -14.45 -34.87 -12.79
C TRP A 14 -13.09 -35.55 -12.58
N GLU A 15 -12.37 -35.88 -13.66
CA GLU A 15 -11.02 -36.49 -13.58
C GLU A 15 -9.98 -35.54 -12.95
N ALA A 16 -10.10 -34.23 -13.15
CA ALA A 16 -9.19 -33.26 -12.51
C ALA A 16 -9.44 -33.07 -11.00
N ILE A 17 -10.66 -33.32 -10.52
CA ILE A 17 -11.04 -33.14 -9.10
C ILE A 17 -10.83 -34.43 -8.29
N PHE A 18 -10.89 -35.61 -8.94
CA PHE A 18 -10.74 -36.92 -8.28
C PHE A 18 -9.61 -37.76 -8.90
N PRO A 19 -8.33 -37.38 -8.70
CA PRO A 19 -7.17 -38.03 -9.30
C PRO A 19 -7.04 -39.51 -8.92
N GLU A 20 -7.53 -39.90 -7.75
CA GLU A 20 -7.48 -41.29 -7.24
C GLU A 20 -8.39 -42.28 -8.00
N THR A 21 -9.28 -41.77 -8.86
CA THR A 21 -10.20 -42.60 -9.67
C THR A 21 -9.70 -42.85 -11.09
N LEU A 22 -8.59 -42.20 -11.46
CA LEU A 22 -7.95 -42.36 -12.76
C LEU A 22 -7.20 -43.69 -12.82
N LYS A 23 -7.46 -44.48 -13.87
CA LYS A 23 -6.65 -45.67 -14.16
C LYS A 23 -5.19 -45.27 -14.27
N GLU A 24 -4.34 -45.94 -13.51
CA GLU A 24 -2.88 -45.79 -13.49
C GLU A 24 -2.33 -45.79 -14.92
N GLY A 25 -1.97 -44.61 -15.43
CA GLY A 25 -1.49 -44.43 -16.81
C GLY A 25 -2.21 -43.38 -17.67
N LEU A 26 -3.28 -42.72 -17.19
CA LEU A 26 -3.87 -41.60 -17.93
C LEU A 26 -3.02 -40.32 -17.73
N GLN A 27 -2.28 -39.92 -18.77
CA GLN A 27 -1.57 -38.64 -18.78
C GLN A 27 -2.59 -37.51 -18.72
N ILE A 28 -2.53 -36.69 -17.68
CA ILE A 28 -3.28 -35.42 -17.61
C ILE A 28 -2.79 -34.58 -18.80
N PRO A 29 -3.66 -34.17 -19.74
CA PRO A 29 -3.25 -33.34 -20.86
C PRO A 29 -2.65 -32.04 -20.32
N SER A 30 -1.40 -31.76 -20.68
CA SER A 30 -0.77 -30.48 -20.33
C SER A 30 -1.66 -29.32 -20.79
N THR A 31 -1.84 -28.34 -19.91
CA THR A 31 -2.53 -27.09 -20.26
C THR A 31 -1.67 -26.21 -21.17
N GLU A 32 -0.38 -26.54 -21.31
CA GLU A 32 0.56 -25.98 -22.26
C GLU A 32 0.30 -26.54 -23.66
N ILE A 33 -0.35 -25.71 -24.50
CA ILE A 33 -0.55 -25.99 -25.94
C ILE A 33 0.76 -25.73 -26.71
N HIS A 34 1.61 -24.84 -26.20
CA HIS A 34 2.93 -24.50 -26.75
C HIS A 34 3.90 -24.13 -25.60
N PRO A 35 5.13 -24.65 -25.56
CA PRO A 35 6.08 -24.39 -24.47
C PRO A 35 6.53 -22.92 -24.36
N ASP A 36 6.41 -22.14 -25.44
CA ASP A 36 6.81 -20.73 -25.49
C ASP A 36 5.65 -19.73 -25.25
N GLN A 37 4.42 -20.21 -25.05
CA GLN A 37 3.25 -19.35 -24.85
C GLN A 37 2.65 -19.55 -23.46
N PRO A 38 2.40 -18.46 -22.71
CA PRO A 38 1.76 -18.58 -21.42
C PRO A 38 0.35 -19.17 -21.60
N THR A 39 0.01 -20.12 -20.74
CA THR A 39 -1.34 -20.68 -20.69
C THR A 39 -2.35 -19.60 -20.29
N ALA A 40 -3.62 -19.78 -20.66
CA ALA A 40 -4.67 -18.85 -20.26
C ALA A 40 -4.73 -18.64 -18.73
N VAL A 41 -4.40 -19.67 -17.95
CA VAL A 41 -4.31 -19.59 -16.47
C VAL A 41 -3.15 -18.67 -16.05
N GLN A 42 -1.97 -18.80 -16.65
CA GLN A 42 -0.81 -17.94 -16.36
C GLN A 42 -1.09 -16.48 -16.78
N SER A 43 -1.70 -16.26 -17.95
CA SER A 43 -2.07 -14.92 -18.41
C SER A 43 -3.12 -14.25 -17.52
N LEU A 44 -4.05 -15.02 -16.93
CA LEU A 44 -5.11 -14.48 -16.08
C LEU A 44 -4.71 -14.35 -14.59
N ALA A 45 -3.59 -14.95 -14.18
CA ALA A 45 -3.18 -14.97 -12.77
C ALA A 45 -2.94 -13.55 -12.21
N GLU A 46 -2.17 -12.72 -12.91
CA GLU A 46 -1.89 -11.35 -12.49
C GLU A 46 -3.14 -10.46 -12.49
N PRO A 47 -3.93 -10.34 -13.58
CA PRO A 47 -5.12 -9.47 -13.59
C PRO A 47 -6.21 -9.94 -12.61
N SER A 48 -6.35 -11.25 -12.37
CA SER A 48 -7.29 -11.75 -11.34
C SER A 48 -6.83 -11.43 -9.92
N LEU A 49 -5.52 -11.44 -9.66
CA LEU A 49 -4.96 -11.00 -8.39
C LEU A 49 -5.16 -9.50 -8.18
N MET A 50 -4.92 -8.68 -9.21
CA MET A 50 -5.20 -7.24 -9.16
C MET A 50 -6.67 -6.97 -8.86
N LEU A 51 -7.58 -7.70 -9.52
CA LEU A 51 -9.02 -7.58 -9.29
C LEU A 51 -9.39 -7.95 -7.84
N LYS A 52 -8.85 -9.04 -7.30
CA LYS A 52 -9.05 -9.43 -5.89
C LYS A 52 -8.62 -8.31 -4.95
N HIS A 53 -7.44 -7.73 -5.15
CA HIS A 53 -6.94 -6.62 -4.33
C HIS A 53 -7.82 -5.37 -4.46
N ALA A 54 -8.24 -5.02 -5.67
CA ALA A 54 -9.11 -3.88 -5.90
C ALA A 54 -10.45 -4.01 -5.17
N VAL A 55 -11.04 -5.22 -5.18
CA VAL A 55 -12.28 -5.50 -4.44
C VAL A 55 -12.08 -5.40 -2.93
N VAL A 56 -10.99 -5.96 -2.39
CA VAL A 56 -10.67 -5.84 -0.95
C VAL A 56 -10.46 -4.37 -0.56
N ASN A 57 -9.72 -3.61 -1.36
CA ASN A 57 -9.49 -2.19 -1.10
C ASN A 57 -10.80 -1.40 -1.11
N LEU A 58 -11.72 -1.70 -2.04
CA LEU A 58 -13.02 -1.05 -2.11
C LEU A 58 -13.88 -1.34 -0.87
N ILE A 59 -13.89 -2.60 -0.40
CA ILE A 59 -14.62 -2.99 0.81
C ILE A 59 -14.08 -2.22 2.02
N ASN A 60 -12.76 -2.16 2.16
CA ASN A 60 -12.12 -1.51 3.32
C ASN A 60 -12.08 0.03 3.22
N TYR A 61 -12.36 0.60 2.04
CA TYR A 61 -12.17 2.03 1.79
C TYR A 61 -13.00 2.88 2.75
N GLN A 62 -14.27 2.53 2.94
CA GLN A 62 -15.19 3.29 3.79
C GLN A 62 -14.75 3.21 5.26
N ASP A 63 -14.42 2.02 5.75
CA ASP A 63 -13.98 1.82 7.13
C ASP A 63 -12.66 2.58 7.42
N ASP A 64 -11.71 2.52 6.48
CA ASP A 64 -10.43 3.24 6.59
C ASP A 64 -10.61 4.77 6.52
N ALA A 65 -11.60 5.27 5.76
CA ALA A 65 -11.97 6.68 5.71
C ALA A 65 -12.61 7.15 7.02
N ASP A 66 -13.56 6.39 7.55
CA ASP A 66 -14.28 6.72 8.78
C ASP A 66 -13.36 6.67 10.00
N LEU A 67 -12.48 5.66 10.07
CA LEU A 67 -11.45 5.56 11.09
C LEU A 67 -10.51 6.78 11.02
N ALA A 68 -10.01 7.11 9.83
CA ALA A 68 -9.10 8.23 9.67
C ALA A 68 -9.73 9.57 10.03
N THR A 69 -10.99 9.79 9.64
CA THR A 69 -11.73 11.02 9.96
C THR A 69 -11.83 11.26 11.47
N LYS A 70 -11.98 10.19 12.26
CA LYS A 70 -12.02 10.24 13.73
C LYS A 70 -10.62 10.35 14.35
N ALA A 71 -9.64 9.65 13.79
CA ALA A 71 -8.30 9.58 14.36
C ALA A 71 -7.43 10.82 14.07
N ILE A 72 -7.59 11.45 12.90
CA ILE A 72 -6.73 12.57 12.46
C ILE A 72 -6.72 13.74 13.45
N PRO A 73 -7.85 14.22 13.99
CA PRO A 73 -7.83 15.32 14.97
C PRO A 73 -7.01 14.99 16.23
N GLU A 74 -7.15 13.77 16.76
CA GLU A 74 -6.42 13.34 17.97
C GLU A 74 -4.94 13.15 17.67
N LEU A 75 -4.60 12.50 16.55
CA LEU A 75 -3.21 12.36 16.11
C LEU A 75 -2.55 13.72 15.85
N THR A 76 -3.31 14.72 15.36
CA THR A 76 -2.79 16.10 15.19
C THR A 76 -2.44 16.72 16.54
N LYS A 77 -3.27 16.50 17.57
CA LYS A 77 -2.96 16.97 18.94
C LYS A 77 -1.72 16.28 19.49
N PHE A 78 -1.63 14.96 19.33
CA PHE A 78 -0.48 14.18 19.80
C PHE A 78 0.84 14.55 19.11
N LEU A 79 0.80 14.99 17.85
CA LEU A 79 1.99 15.54 17.17
C LEU A 79 2.43 16.89 17.74
N CYS A 80 1.59 17.57 18.51
CA CYS A 80 1.91 18.83 19.18
C CYS A 80 2.08 18.66 20.70
N ASP A 81 2.22 17.42 21.17
CA ASP A 81 2.42 17.12 22.59
C ASP A 81 3.85 17.49 23.05
N ASP A 82 3.99 17.76 24.35
CA ASP A 82 5.30 18.02 24.96
C ASP A 82 6.12 16.73 25.11
N ASP A 83 5.44 15.58 25.28
CA ASP A 83 6.08 14.28 25.40
C ASP A 83 6.53 13.74 24.04
N GLN A 84 7.86 13.65 23.87
CA GLN A 84 8.47 13.14 22.65
C GLN A 84 8.09 11.69 22.32
N VAL A 85 7.75 10.87 23.32
CA VAL A 85 7.27 9.49 23.09
C VAL A 85 5.89 9.52 22.44
N VAL A 86 5.00 10.41 22.89
CA VAL A 86 3.65 10.58 22.32
C VAL A 86 3.75 11.09 20.88
N VAL A 87 4.61 12.08 20.64
CA VAL A 87 4.88 12.62 19.29
C VAL A 87 5.40 11.52 18.35
N SER A 88 6.36 10.72 18.81
CA SER A 88 6.96 9.64 18.00
C SER A 88 5.94 8.57 17.62
N GLN A 89 5.12 8.13 18.58
CA GLN A 89 4.03 7.19 18.33
C GLN A 89 2.98 7.77 17.38
N ALA A 90 2.62 9.05 17.53
CA ALA A 90 1.70 9.73 16.64
C ALA A 90 2.25 9.79 15.20
N ALA A 91 3.53 10.15 15.03
CA ALA A 91 4.18 10.17 13.73
C ALA A 91 4.19 8.77 13.07
N MET A 92 4.47 7.72 13.84
CA MET A 92 4.40 6.33 13.36
C MET A 92 2.98 5.96 12.89
N MET A 93 1.96 6.28 13.68
CA MET A 93 0.56 6.00 13.34
C MET A 93 0.11 6.74 12.08
N VAL A 94 0.43 8.04 11.98
CA VAL A 94 0.12 8.85 10.79
C VAL A 94 0.82 8.29 9.55
N HIS A 95 2.08 7.85 9.68
CA HIS A 95 2.80 7.19 8.59
C HIS A 95 2.10 5.90 8.16
N GLN A 96 1.62 5.06 9.08
CA GLN A 96 0.86 3.86 8.70
C GLN A 96 -0.45 4.20 7.99
N LEU A 97 -1.19 5.21 8.49
CA LEU A 97 -2.41 5.69 7.83
C LEU A 97 -2.14 6.19 6.41
N SER A 98 -1.03 6.89 6.19
CA SER A 98 -0.69 7.42 4.85
C SER A 98 -0.46 6.35 3.78
N LYS A 99 -0.24 5.09 4.15
CA LYS A 99 -0.10 3.97 3.21
C LYS A 99 -1.46 3.51 2.66
N LYS A 100 -2.54 3.70 3.42
CA LYS A 100 -3.91 3.36 3.04
C LYS A 100 -4.52 4.48 2.21
N GLU A 101 -5.15 4.16 1.09
CA GLU A 101 -5.62 5.17 0.13
C GLU A 101 -6.67 6.12 0.74
N ALA A 102 -7.69 5.56 1.41
CA ALA A 102 -8.75 6.32 2.06
C ALA A 102 -8.22 7.23 3.18
N SER A 103 -7.39 6.67 4.07
CA SER A 103 -6.80 7.43 5.18
C SER A 103 -5.82 8.50 4.68
N ARG A 104 -5.03 8.20 3.62
CA ARG A 104 -4.17 9.18 2.94
C ARG A 104 -4.96 10.35 2.38
N ALA A 105 -6.10 10.09 1.74
CA ALA A 105 -7.00 11.14 1.27
C ALA A 105 -7.49 12.02 2.43
N ALA A 106 -7.87 11.42 3.57
CA ALA A 106 -8.27 12.16 4.76
C ALA A 106 -7.12 13.04 5.31
N ILE A 107 -5.88 12.54 5.36
CA ILE A 107 -4.70 13.31 5.78
C ILE A 107 -4.47 14.52 4.86
N MET A 108 -4.54 14.34 3.53
CA MET A 108 -4.39 15.45 2.56
C MET A 108 -5.50 16.50 2.66
N ASN A 109 -6.66 16.12 3.19
CA ASN A 109 -7.79 17.02 3.46
C ASN A 109 -7.67 17.73 4.82
N SER A 110 -6.64 17.44 5.63
CA SER A 110 -6.38 18.09 6.90
C SER A 110 -5.10 18.94 6.84
N PRO A 111 -5.21 20.24 6.52
CA PRO A 111 -4.06 21.14 6.51
C PRO A 111 -3.33 21.20 7.87
N GLN A 112 -4.08 21.08 8.96
CA GLN A 112 -3.55 21.10 10.33
C GLN A 112 -2.66 19.87 10.59
N MET A 113 -3.07 18.68 10.16
CA MET A 113 -2.27 17.47 10.25
C MET A 113 -0.96 17.61 9.47
N VAL A 114 -1.04 18.08 8.22
CA VAL A 114 0.16 18.26 7.39
C VAL A 114 1.09 19.31 7.99
N ALA A 115 0.54 20.41 8.53
CA ALA A 115 1.34 21.42 9.22
C ALA A 115 1.99 20.90 10.51
N ALA A 116 1.30 20.06 11.29
CA ALA A 116 1.85 19.47 12.51
C ALA A 116 3.03 18.53 12.23
N LEU A 117 3.10 17.91 11.05
CA LEU A 117 4.23 17.05 10.66
C LEU A 117 5.50 17.84 10.25
N VAL A 118 5.35 19.08 9.78
CA VAL A 118 6.46 19.85 9.19
C VAL A 118 7.61 20.15 10.18
N PRO A 119 7.35 20.58 11.43
CA PRO A 119 8.40 20.82 12.43
C PRO A 119 9.27 19.60 12.68
N HIS A 120 8.66 18.41 12.63
CA HIS A 120 9.28 17.12 12.94
C HIS A 120 10.24 16.60 11.86
N MET A 121 10.43 17.35 10.78
CA MET A 121 11.45 17.04 9.76
C MET A 121 12.76 17.77 9.98
N SER A 122 12.81 18.74 10.90
CA SER A 122 13.97 19.64 11.03
C SER A 122 14.34 20.01 12.46
N HIS A 123 13.55 19.59 13.46
CA HIS A 123 13.72 20.00 14.86
C HIS A 123 13.73 18.84 15.86
N THR A 124 13.90 17.58 15.43
CA THR A 124 13.89 16.43 16.35
C THR A 124 15.26 15.76 16.39
N ASN A 125 15.69 15.35 17.59
CA ASN A 125 16.82 14.43 17.78
C ASN A 125 16.40 12.96 17.58
N ASP A 126 15.13 12.73 17.24
CA ASP A 126 14.56 11.40 17.00
C ASP A 126 14.50 11.13 15.49
N SER A 127 15.48 10.35 15.03
CA SER A 127 15.59 9.93 13.64
C SER A 127 14.36 9.13 13.17
N GLU A 128 13.69 8.39 14.06
CA GLU A 128 12.52 7.60 13.73
C GLU A 128 11.27 8.47 13.50
N THR A 129 11.04 9.47 14.37
CA THR A 129 10.00 10.49 14.15
C THR A 129 10.23 11.22 12.82
N THR A 130 11.46 11.65 12.57
CA THR A 130 11.84 12.35 11.33
C THR A 130 11.55 11.46 10.11
N ARG A 131 11.96 10.19 10.16
CA ARG A 131 11.72 9.19 9.10
C ARG A 131 10.23 8.96 8.86
N CYS A 132 9.41 8.90 9.92
CA CYS A 132 7.97 8.71 9.80
C CYS A 132 7.27 9.95 9.23
N ALA A 133 7.64 11.15 9.67
CA ALA A 133 7.12 12.40 9.10
C ALA A 133 7.45 12.49 7.60
N LEU A 134 8.71 12.24 7.22
CA LEU A 134 9.13 12.24 5.82
C LEU A 134 8.46 11.16 4.98
N GLY A 135 8.36 9.94 5.52
CA GLY A 135 7.63 8.85 4.87
C GLY A 135 6.16 9.19 4.61
N THR A 136 5.54 9.88 5.57
CA THR A 136 4.18 10.42 5.40
C THR A 136 4.14 11.41 4.24
N LEU A 137 4.98 12.46 4.26
CA LEU A 137 4.98 13.49 3.21
C LEU A 137 5.33 12.90 1.82
N HIS A 138 6.23 11.92 1.77
CA HIS A 138 6.54 11.18 0.55
C HIS A 138 5.29 10.50 -0.02
N ASN A 139 4.53 9.79 0.81
CA ASN A 139 3.28 9.16 0.40
C ASN A 139 2.25 10.19 -0.09
N LEU A 140 2.15 11.36 0.56
CA LEU A 140 1.26 12.44 0.12
C LEU A 140 1.71 13.05 -1.23
N SER A 141 3.01 13.13 -1.48
CA SER A 141 3.60 13.80 -2.65
C SER A 141 3.25 13.13 -3.99
N HIS A 142 2.82 11.87 -3.97
CA HIS A 142 2.30 11.18 -5.16
C HIS A 142 0.97 11.76 -5.67
N HIS A 143 0.34 12.67 -4.92
CA HIS A 143 -0.92 13.29 -5.28
C HIS A 143 -0.77 14.81 -5.37
N ARG A 144 -1.39 15.42 -6.40
CA ARG A 144 -1.40 16.88 -6.58
C ARG A 144 -1.91 17.63 -5.35
N GLN A 145 -2.94 17.10 -4.69
CA GLN A 145 -3.48 17.68 -3.47
C GLN A 145 -2.48 17.61 -2.31
N GLY A 146 -1.79 16.48 -2.15
CA GLY A 146 -0.75 16.31 -1.14
C GLY A 146 0.42 17.27 -1.37
N LEU A 147 0.88 17.42 -2.61
CA LEU A 147 1.89 18.43 -2.99
C LEU A 147 1.45 19.85 -2.61
N LEU A 148 0.19 20.21 -2.89
CA LEU A 148 -0.36 21.51 -2.54
C LEU A 148 -0.44 21.71 -1.01
N ALA A 149 -0.83 20.67 -0.27
CA ALA A 149 -0.90 20.71 1.19
C ALA A 149 0.51 20.90 1.79
N ILE A 150 1.49 20.13 1.34
CA ILE A 150 2.90 20.25 1.76
C ILE A 150 3.42 21.67 1.47
N PHE A 151 3.14 22.20 0.29
CA PHE A 151 3.55 23.56 -0.07
C PHE A 151 2.94 24.61 0.86
N LYS A 152 1.61 24.56 1.07
CA LYS A 152 0.88 25.52 1.90
C LYS A 152 1.27 25.46 3.38
N SER A 153 1.69 24.29 3.86
CA SER A 153 2.13 24.08 5.24
C SER A 153 3.60 24.43 5.49
N GLY A 154 4.32 25.00 4.50
CA GLY A 154 5.73 25.35 4.65
C GLY A 154 6.68 24.16 4.61
N GLY A 155 6.27 23.04 4.00
CA GLY A 155 7.08 21.82 3.93
C GLY A 155 8.35 21.98 3.08
N ILE A 156 8.32 22.81 2.02
CA ILE A 156 9.50 23.00 1.15
C ILE A 156 10.70 23.57 1.92
N PRO A 157 10.59 24.71 2.65
CA PRO A 157 11.67 25.20 3.50
C PRO A 157 12.23 24.15 4.48
N ALA A 158 11.35 23.35 5.11
CA ALA A 158 11.75 22.32 6.06
C ALA A 158 12.52 21.17 5.37
N LEU A 159 12.06 20.71 4.21
CA LEU A 159 12.77 19.70 3.41
C LEU A 159 14.13 20.20 2.93
N VAL A 160 14.23 21.45 2.46
CA VAL A 160 15.50 22.06 2.08
C VAL A 160 16.45 22.18 3.27
N LYS A 161 15.93 22.52 4.47
CA LYS A 161 16.72 22.55 5.70
C LYS A 161 17.25 21.16 6.04
N LEU A 162 16.40 20.12 6.00
CA LEU A 162 16.80 18.74 6.28
C LEU A 162 17.96 18.26 5.39
N LEU A 163 17.91 18.53 4.08
CA LEU A 163 18.99 18.13 3.16
C LEU A 163 20.36 18.69 3.55
N ARG A 164 20.38 19.87 4.20
CA ARG A 164 21.62 20.48 4.69
C ARG A 164 22.17 19.79 5.93
N TYR A 165 21.33 19.17 6.76
CA TYR A 165 21.76 18.46 7.97
C TYR A 165 22.19 17.02 7.66
N VAL A 166 21.39 16.30 6.86
CA VAL A 166 21.73 14.91 6.44
C VAL A 166 23.04 14.89 5.66
N GLY A 167 23.35 15.94 4.90
CA GLY A 167 24.61 16.06 4.17
C GLY A 167 25.88 16.09 5.04
N PHE A 168 25.81 16.32 6.36
CA PHE A 168 27.00 16.29 7.23
C PHE A 168 27.25 14.93 7.89
N GLU A 169 26.22 14.13 8.14
CA GLU A 169 26.38 12.82 8.79
C GLU A 169 27.02 11.75 7.90
N TRP A 170 27.01 11.92 6.57
CA TRP A 170 27.69 11.00 5.63
C TRP A 170 29.17 11.33 5.38
N PHE A 171 29.66 12.44 5.92
CA PHE A 171 31.05 12.91 5.74
C PHE A 171 31.84 13.03 7.05
N SER A 172 31.30 12.58 8.18
CA SER A 172 32.01 12.44 9.47
C SER A 172 32.07 10.98 9.88
#